data_AF-A0A952SGC6-F1
#
_entry.id   AF-A0A952SGC6-F1
#
_cell.length_a   1.000
_cell.length_b   1.000
_cell.length_c   1.000
_cell.angle_alpha   90.00
_cell.angle_beta   90.00
_cell.angle_gamma   90.00
#
_symmetry.space_group_name_H-M   'P 1'
#
loop_
_entity.id
_entity.type
_entity.pdbx_description
1 polymer ?
#
loop_
_entity_poly.entity_id
_entity_poly.type
_entity_poly.pdbx_seq_one_letter_code
_entity_poly.pdbx_strand_id
1 'polypeptide(L)'
;MGGAGSLCAWAEESRVWAVQVPYDAPPVNPDVPDVSIPPNKTPLGPEELKRAEALLPLLEGKQEFWAMGEFVHLGESSVPVLVKALTMSSPRIRYNAIETLLMMKGVAGVPALVETAKESSELSRVREHALRVAVRLDAAKASEALELMAKDPNPSVRKAAAFESRYIRQKAVIPILIPMVSDEERFVALSALQSLWILTRHETEFHDWDTSTKQDRAAWSSEWVEWWDINKETFEIPEPRRPKRSL
;
A
#
# COMPACT_ATOMS: atom_id res chain seq x y z
N MET A 1 -87.59 9.28 -22.76
CA MET A 1 -87.91 8.64 -21.48
C MET A 1 -87.15 7.34 -21.38
N GLY A 2 -86.40 7.15 -20.29
CA GLY A 2 -86.17 5.87 -19.60
C GLY A 2 -85.32 4.79 -20.27
N GLY A 3 -84.31 4.31 -19.53
CA GLY A 3 -83.84 2.92 -19.65
C GLY A 3 -82.33 2.74 -19.57
N ALA A 4 -81.83 2.45 -18.37
CA ALA A 4 -80.44 2.15 -18.05
C ALA A 4 -79.97 0.79 -18.61
N GLY A 5 -78.64 0.62 -18.76
CA GLY A 5 -78.03 -0.70 -18.62
C GLY A 5 -76.64 -0.89 -19.22
N SER A 6 -75.68 -1.07 -18.30
CA SER A 6 -74.44 -1.87 -18.42
C SER A 6 -73.17 -1.23 -19.00
N LEU A 7 -72.34 -0.81 -18.03
CA LEU A 7 -70.90 -0.65 -18.12
C LEU A 7 -70.24 -2.01 -18.43
N CYS A 8 -69.42 -2.09 -19.48
CA CYS A 8 -68.42 -3.14 -19.63
C CYS A 8 -67.08 -2.52 -19.99
N ALA A 9 -66.11 -2.77 -19.11
CA ALA A 9 -64.74 -2.30 -19.15
C ALA A 9 -63.98 -2.91 -20.32
N TRP A 10 -63.21 -2.07 -21.02
CA TRP A 10 -62.16 -2.51 -21.92
C TRP A 10 -60.85 -2.50 -21.14
N ALA A 11 -60.45 -3.66 -20.62
CA ALA A 11 -59.09 -3.87 -20.14
C ALA A 11 -58.24 -4.33 -21.32
N GLU A 12 -57.23 -3.54 -21.69
CA GLU A 12 -56.22 -3.91 -22.68
C GLU A 12 -55.41 -5.11 -22.17
N GLU A 13 -55.53 -6.26 -22.83
CA GLU A 13 -54.60 -7.37 -22.62
C GLU A 13 -53.27 -7.07 -23.32
N SER A 14 -52.35 -6.39 -22.62
CA SER A 14 -50.95 -6.33 -23.06
C SER A 14 -50.30 -7.70 -22.90
N ARG A 15 -50.17 -8.47 -23.98
CA ARG A 15 -49.40 -9.73 -23.99
C ARG A 15 -47.91 -9.42 -23.83
N VAL A 16 -47.37 -9.71 -22.65
CA VAL A 16 -45.93 -9.70 -22.39
C VAL A 16 -45.35 -11.04 -22.86
N TRP A 17 -44.50 -11.04 -23.89
CA TRP A 17 -43.71 -12.22 -24.26
C TRP A 17 -42.44 -12.27 -23.41
N ALA A 18 -42.39 -13.20 -22.46
CA ALA A 18 -41.14 -13.56 -21.80
C ALA A 18 -40.29 -14.41 -22.75
N VAL A 19 -39.40 -13.77 -23.52
CA VAL A 19 -38.38 -14.48 -24.29
C VAL A 19 -37.26 -14.87 -23.31
N GLN A 20 -37.27 -16.12 -22.85
CA GLN A 20 -36.09 -16.69 -22.18
C GLN A 20 -35.03 -16.96 -23.25
N VAL A 21 -34.02 -16.10 -23.31
CA VAL A 21 -32.81 -16.37 -24.11
C VAL A 21 -31.99 -17.42 -23.33
N PRO A 22 -31.70 -18.60 -23.92
CA PRO A 22 -30.85 -19.59 -23.28
C PRO A 22 -29.47 -18.98 -22.99
N TYR A 23 -29.02 -19.08 -21.74
CA TYR A 23 -27.67 -18.66 -21.38
C TYR A 23 -26.70 -19.81 -21.71
N ASP A 24 -25.89 -19.61 -22.74
CA ASP A 24 -24.72 -20.46 -22.98
C ASP A 24 -23.55 -19.93 -22.17
N ALA A 25 -22.90 -20.81 -21.41
CA ALA A 25 -21.69 -20.45 -20.68
C ALA A 25 -20.61 -20.00 -21.68
N PRO A 26 -19.84 -18.95 -21.35
CA PRO A 26 -18.72 -18.53 -22.19
C PRO A 26 -17.76 -19.71 -22.40
N PRO A 27 -17.14 -19.82 -23.60
CA PRO A 27 -16.22 -20.91 -23.90
C PRO A 27 -15.12 -20.94 -22.85
N VAL A 28 -14.86 -22.13 -22.31
CA VAL A 28 -13.74 -22.35 -21.39
C VAL A 28 -12.47 -22.01 -22.15
N ASN A 29 -11.78 -20.93 -21.75
CA ASN A 29 -10.49 -20.61 -22.32
C ASN A 29 -9.56 -21.82 -22.11
N PRO A 30 -8.83 -22.26 -23.15
CA PRO A 30 -7.84 -23.32 -22.96
C PRO A 30 -6.86 -22.90 -21.88
N ASP A 31 -6.44 -23.86 -21.05
CA ASP A 31 -5.37 -23.65 -20.06
C ASP A 31 -4.09 -23.27 -20.80
N VAL A 32 -3.89 -21.96 -20.99
CA VAL A 32 -2.61 -21.41 -21.41
C VAL A 32 -1.67 -21.61 -20.24
N PRO A 33 -0.50 -22.26 -20.44
CA PRO A 33 0.46 -22.40 -19.37
C PRO A 33 0.83 -20.99 -18.90
N ASP A 34 0.79 -20.77 -17.59
CA ASP A 34 1.19 -19.51 -16.95
C ASP A 34 2.71 -19.36 -17.04
N VAL A 35 3.21 -19.11 -18.26
CA VAL A 35 4.63 -18.91 -18.54
C VAL A 35 4.93 -17.42 -18.37
N SER A 36 5.16 -17.01 -17.13
CA SER A 36 5.77 -15.70 -16.89
C SER A 36 7.15 -15.68 -17.56
N ILE A 37 7.35 -14.81 -18.55
CA ILE A 37 8.67 -14.61 -19.16
C ILE A 37 9.59 -14.08 -18.05
N PRO A 38 10.69 -14.76 -17.72
CA PRO A 38 11.58 -14.30 -16.67
C PRO A 38 12.18 -12.93 -17.06
N PRO A 39 12.27 -11.99 -16.11
CA PRO A 39 12.81 -10.66 -16.39
C PRO A 39 14.25 -10.76 -16.91
N ASN A 40 14.63 -9.83 -17.80
CA ASN A 40 15.97 -9.80 -18.34
C ASN A 40 17.00 -9.59 -17.21
N LYS A 41 18.03 -10.45 -17.16
CA LYS A 41 19.13 -10.39 -16.19
C LYS A 41 20.42 -9.83 -16.78
N THR A 42 20.45 -9.57 -18.09
CA THR A 42 21.64 -8.98 -18.72
C THR A 42 21.68 -7.47 -18.45
N PRO A 43 22.88 -6.88 -18.34
CA PRO A 43 23.03 -5.43 -18.39
C PRO A 43 22.43 -4.87 -19.67
N LEU A 44 21.75 -3.72 -19.57
CA LEU A 44 21.16 -3.06 -20.73
C LEU A 44 22.24 -2.53 -21.67
N GLY A 45 22.11 -2.82 -22.96
CA GLY A 45 22.93 -2.19 -24.00
C GLY A 45 22.59 -0.70 -24.17
N PRO A 46 23.42 0.08 -24.89
CA PRO A 46 23.18 1.51 -25.10
C PRO A 46 21.82 1.82 -25.78
N GLU A 47 21.42 0.99 -26.75
CA GLU A 47 20.13 1.12 -27.43
C GLU A 47 18.95 0.80 -26.50
N GLU A 48 19.09 -0.19 -25.62
CA GLU A 48 18.05 -0.55 -24.65
C GLU A 48 17.92 0.50 -23.55
N LEU A 49 19.03 1.08 -23.10
CA LEU A 49 19.05 2.25 -22.22
C LEU A 49 18.28 3.43 -22.83
N LYS A 50 18.56 3.74 -24.10
CA LYS A 50 17.85 4.81 -24.82
C LYS A 50 16.36 4.52 -24.95
N ARG A 51 15.97 3.27 -25.22
CA ARG A 51 14.56 2.85 -25.23
C ARG A 51 13.92 3.01 -23.85
N ALA A 52 14.59 2.53 -22.79
CA ALA A 52 14.09 2.65 -21.42
C ALA A 52 13.89 4.11 -21.01
N GLU A 53 14.79 5.03 -21.39
CA GLU A 53 14.62 6.46 -21.15
C GLU A 53 13.42 7.05 -21.91
N ALA A 54 13.19 6.60 -23.14
CA ALA A 54 12.03 7.01 -23.93
C ALA A 54 10.68 6.53 -23.34
N LEU A 55 10.70 5.51 -22.48
CA LEU A 55 9.49 5.03 -21.77
C LEU A 55 9.10 5.91 -20.58
N LEU A 56 10.00 6.73 -20.02
CA LEU A 56 9.73 7.47 -18.78
C LEU A 56 8.52 8.42 -18.89
N PRO A 57 8.36 9.23 -19.97
CA PRO A 57 7.17 10.07 -20.14
C PRO A 57 5.89 9.25 -20.40
N LEU A 58 6.03 7.99 -20.81
CA LEU A 58 4.89 7.10 -21.09
C LEU A 58 4.38 6.39 -19.83
N LEU A 59 5.04 6.57 -18.68
CA LEU A 59 4.53 6.16 -17.37
C LEU A 59 3.31 6.97 -16.92
N GLU A 60 2.74 7.81 -17.79
CA GLU A 60 1.44 8.44 -17.60
C GLU A 60 0.61 8.43 -18.90
N GLY A 61 -0.69 8.66 -18.75
CA GLY A 61 -1.61 8.72 -19.87
C GLY A 61 -1.99 7.34 -20.40
N LYS A 62 -2.30 7.26 -21.71
CA LYS A 62 -2.93 6.07 -22.31
C LYS A 62 -2.02 4.83 -22.35
N GLN A 63 -0.71 5.02 -22.28
CA GLN A 63 0.29 3.96 -22.43
C GLN A 63 0.95 3.56 -21.11
N GLU A 64 0.46 4.06 -19.96
CA GLU A 64 1.10 3.86 -18.66
C GLU A 64 1.33 2.39 -18.32
N PHE A 65 0.31 1.54 -18.45
CA PHE A 65 0.45 0.12 -18.13
C PHE A 65 1.37 -0.62 -19.10
N TRP A 66 1.42 -0.20 -20.37
CA TRP A 66 2.36 -0.76 -21.33
C TRP A 66 3.80 -0.41 -20.95
N ALA A 67 4.07 0.87 -20.67
CA ALA A 67 5.40 1.32 -20.25
C ALA A 67 5.86 0.62 -18.96
N MET A 68 4.96 0.48 -17.96
CA MET A 68 5.24 -0.26 -16.74
C MET A 68 5.60 -1.73 -17.04
N GLY A 69 4.84 -2.39 -17.93
CA GLY A 69 5.11 -3.77 -18.36
C GLY A 69 6.46 -3.94 -19.06
N GLU A 70 6.84 -2.99 -19.91
CA GLU A 70 8.15 -2.99 -20.58
C GLU A 70 9.30 -2.88 -19.57
N PHE A 71 9.19 -1.99 -18.57
CA PHE A 71 10.18 -1.92 -17.49
C PHE A 71 10.27 -3.23 -16.71
N VAL A 72 9.15 -3.88 -16.41
CA VAL A 72 9.14 -5.19 -15.76
C VAL A 72 9.84 -6.25 -16.61
N HIS A 73 9.66 -6.22 -17.93
CA HIS A 73 10.35 -7.11 -18.85
C HIS A 73 11.87 -6.85 -18.91
N LEU A 74 12.28 -5.57 -18.96
CA LEU A 74 13.69 -5.16 -18.90
C LEU A 74 14.37 -5.54 -17.58
N GLY A 75 13.60 -5.67 -16.50
CA GLY A 75 14.06 -6.19 -15.23
C GLY A 75 14.95 -5.23 -14.44
N GLU A 76 15.69 -5.78 -13.47
CA GLU A 76 16.45 -5.02 -12.48
C GLU A 76 17.52 -4.10 -13.09
N SER A 77 18.07 -4.45 -14.24
CA SER A 77 19.03 -3.61 -14.98
C SER A 77 18.44 -2.24 -15.39
N SER A 78 17.11 -2.12 -15.46
CA SER A 78 16.42 -0.86 -15.79
C SER A 78 16.15 0.05 -14.59
N VAL A 79 16.37 -0.43 -13.36
CA VAL A 79 16.12 0.33 -12.12
C VAL A 79 16.81 1.71 -12.13
N PRO A 80 18.09 1.88 -12.52
CA PRO A 80 18.72 3.20 -12.56
C PRO A 80 18.02 4.19 -13.49
N VAL A 81 17.41 3.71 -14.57
CA VAL A 81 16.61 4.54 -15.49
C VAL A 81 15.28 4.92 -14.84
N LEU A 82 14.61 3.94 -14.24
CA LEU A 82 13.32 4.15 -13.58
C LEU A 82 13.43 5.07 -12.34
N VAL A 83 14.56 5.06 -11.63
CA VAL A 83 14.84 6.00 -10.53
C VAL A 83 14.79 7.46 -11.01
N LYS A 84 15.14 7.75 -12.26
CA LYS A 84 15.02 9.12 -12.83
C LYS A 84 13.56 9.58 -12.90
N ALA A 85 12.59 8.68 -13.06
CA ALA A 85 11.17 9.02 -13.06
C ALA A 85 10.68 9.52 -11.69
N LEU A 86 11.36 9.16 -10.59
CA LEU A 86 11.01 9.61 -9.24
C LEU A 86 11.20 11.11 -9.03
N THR A 87 11.96 11.79 -9.89
CA THR A 87 12.18 13.24 -9.82
C THR A 87 11.51 14.00 -10.98
N MET A 88 10.70 13.33 -11.80
CA MET A 88 9.99 13.99 -12.89
C MET A 88 8.83 14.84 -12.37
N SER A 89 8.45 15.87 -13.12
CA SER A 89 7.46 16.87 -12.72
C SER A 89 6.08 16.28 -12.42
N SER A 90 5.64 15.28 -13.20
CA SER A 90 4.33 14.66 -13.03
C SER A 90 4.29 13.72 -11.83
N PRO A 91 3.39 13.95 -10.86
CA PRO A 91 3.15 13.02 -9.76
C PRO A 91 2.66 11.64 -10.20
N ARG A 92 2.03 11.53 -11.37
CA ARG A 92 1.53 10.25 -11.89
C ARG A 92 2.69 9.39 -12.37
N ILE A 93 3.66 9.99 -13.06
CA ILE A 93 4.92 9.33 -13.44
C ILE A 93 5.66 8.84 -12.20
N ARG A 94 5.83 9.68 -11.17
CA ARG A 94 6.50 9.29 -9.92
C ARG A 94 5.79 8.12 -9.24
N TYR A 95 4.47 8.19 -9.12
CA TYR A 95 3.66 7.12 -8.53
C TYR A 95 3.80 5.81 -9.30
N ASN A 96 3.67 5.85 -10.64
CA ASN A 96 3.77 4.65 -11.47
C ASN A 96 5.20 4.09 -11.48
N ALA A 97 6.24 4.92 -11.37
CA ALA A 97 7.62 4.47 -11.23
C ALA A 97 7.81 3.69 -9.91
N ILE A 98 7.27 4.18 -8.79
CA ILE A 98 7.28 3.47 -7.51
C ILE A 98 6.57 2.11 -7.61
N GLU A 99 5.38 2.07 -8.22
CA GLU A 99 4.64 0.80 -8.39
C GLU A 99 5.39 -0.16 -9.33
N THR A 100 6.02 0.35 -10.39
CA THR A 100 6.82 -0.46 -11.33
C THR A 100 8.04 -1.07 -10.63
N LEU A 101 8.72 -0.32 -9.75
CA LEU A 101 9.81 -0.84 -8.91
C LEU A 101 9.34 -2.00 -8.02
N LEU A 102 8.13 -1.91 -7.47
CA LEU A 102 7.52 -3.01 -6.70
C LEU A 102 7.26 -4.23 -7.58
N MET A 103 6.62 -4.04 -8.74
CA MET A 103 6.25 -5.12 -9.67
C MET A 103 7.48 -5.93 -10.13
N MET A 104 8.58 -5.24 -10.45
CA MET A 104 9.81 -5.91 -10.87
C MET A 104 10.69 -6.42 -9.71
N LYS A 105 10.30 -6.15 -8.46
CA LYS A 105 11.09 -6.43 -7.25
C LYS A 105 12.48 -5.75 -7.29
N GLY A 106 12.53 -4.49 -7.74
CA GLY A 106 13.77 -3.74 -7.97
C GLY A 106 14.41 -3.23 -6.68
N VAL A 107 15.06 -4.11 -5.91
CA VAL A 107 15.67 -3.79 -4.60
C VAL A 107 16.73 -2.69 -4.70
N ALA A 108 17.45 -2.60 -5.83
CA ALA A 108 18.41 -1.53 -6.08
C ALA A 108 17.80 -0.10 -6.01
N GLY A 109 16.48 0.04 -6.18
CA GLY A 109 15.76 1.32 -6.11
C GLY A 109 15.41 1.78 -4.70
N VAL A 110 15.59 0.92 -3.68
CA VAL A 110 15.20 1.23 -2.28
C VAL A 110 15.80 2.53 -1.75
N PRO A 111 17.09 2.86 -1.95
CA PRO A 111 17.63 4.14 -1.48
C PRO A 111 16.89 5.36 -2.05
N ALA A 112 16.53 5.33 -3.33
CA ALA A 112 15.79 6.43 -3.95
C ALA A 112 14.33 6.51 -3.47
N LEU A 113 13.70 5.36 -3.16
CA LEU A 113 12.37 5.32 -2.55
C LEU A 113 12.39 5.90 -1.13
N VAL A 114 13.43 5.63 -0.35
CA VAL A 114 13.63 6.19 1.00
C VAL A 114 13.77 7.71 0.94
N GLU A 115 14.58 8.24 0.02
CA GLU A 115 14.68 9.70 -0.18
C GLU A 115 13.35 10.31 -0.63
N THR A 116 12.63 9.66 -1.55
CA THR A 116 11.30 10.11 -1.98
C THR A 116 10.31 10.16 -0.82
N ALA A 117 10.36 9.19 0.10
CA ALA A 117 9.50 9.15 1.29
C ALA A 117 9.82 10.28 2.28
N LYS A 118 11.10 10.64 2.41
CA LYS A 118 11.61 11.72 3.28
C LYS A 118 11.31 13.13 2.76
N GLU A 119 11.15 13.29 1.45
CA GLU A 119 11.02 14.61 0.80
C GLU A 119 9.74 15.34 1.23
N SER A 120 9.86 16.33 2.11
CA SER A 120 8.71 17.05 2.66
C SER A 120 7.91 17.86 1.63
N SER A 121 8.55 18.28 0.53
CA SER A 121 7.89 19.00 -0.57
C SER A 121 7.09 18.09 -1.51
N GLU A 122 7.28 16.77 -1.41
CA GLU A 122 6.58 15.78 -2.21
C GLU A 122 5.14 15.58 -1.71
N LEU A 123 4.25 15.21 -2.64
CA LEU A 123 2.87 14.90 -2.32
C LEU A 123 2.77 13.72 -1.36
N SER A 124 1.97 13.86 -0.31
CA SER A 124 1.79 12.83 0.73
C SER A 124 1.48 11.46 0.15
N ARG A 125 0.59 11.36 -0.85
CA ARG A 125 0.27 10.09 -1.52
C ARG A 125 1.47 9.40 -2.19
N VAL A 126 2.44 10.17 -2.70
CA VAL A 126 3.66 9.64 -3.33
C VAL A 126 4.64 9.19 -2.25
N ARG A 127 4.80 9.99 -1.18
CA ARG A 127 5.65 9.65 -0.03
C ARG A 127 5.19 8.39 0.70
N GLU A 128 3.89 8.29 0.99
CA GLU A 128 3.26 7.11 1.58
C GLU A 128 3.49 5.87 0.71
N HIS A 129 3.34 6.02 -0.61
CA HIS A 129 3.56 4.94 -1.55
C HIS A 129 5.04 4.51 -1.59
N ALA A 130 5.97 5.47 -1.60
CA ALA A 130 7.40 5.23 -1.61
C ALA A 130 7.85 4.47 -0.34
N LEU A 131 7.40 4.89 0.85
CA LEU A 131 7.68 4.20 2.10
C LEU A 131 7.18 2.74 2.06
N ARG A 132 5.92 2.54 1.67
CA ARG A 132 5.32 1.21 1.56
C ARG A 132 6.12 0.30 0.63
N VAL A 133 6.55 0.80 -0.52
CA VAL A 133 7.33 0.00 -1.47
C VAL A 133 8.76 -0.24 -0.95
N ALA A 134 9.40 0.75 -0.35
CA ALA A 134 10.71 0.58 0.27
C ALA A 134 10.67 -0.52 1.35
N VAL A 135 9.66 -0.52 2.20
CA VAL A 135 9.46 -1.54 3.25
C VAL A 135 9.22 -2.93 2.67
N ARG A 136 8.43 -3.04 1.59
CA ARG A 136 8.17 -4.32 0.93
C ARG A 136 9.37 -4.90 0.20
N LEU A 137 10.21 -4.05 -0.38
CA LEU A 137 11.40 -4.47 -1.10
C LEU A 137 12.56 -4.78 -0.13
N ASP A 138 12.78 -3.92 0.85
CA ASP A 138 13.83 -4.08 1.86
C ASP A 138 13.50 -3.27 3.13
N ALA A 139 12.71 -3.88 4.01
CA ALA A 139 12.31 -3.29 5.29
C ALA A 139 13.50 -2.80 6.13
N ALA A 140 14.68 -3.41 5.99
CA ALA A 140 15.82 -3.05 6.84
C ALA A 140 16.37 -1.65 6.55
N LYS A 141 16.12 -1.12 5.35
CA LYS A 141 16.64 0.18 4.88
C LYS A 141 15.66 1.35 5.03
N ALA A 142 14.43 1.08 5.46
CA ALA A 142 13.38 2.11 5.53
C ALA A 142 13.25 2.78 6.92
N SER A 143 14.10 2.43 7.89
CA SER A 143 14.04 2.96 9.27
C SER A 143 14.22 4.48 9.35
N GLU A 144 15.12 5.05 8.54
CA GLU A 144 15.34 6.50 8.52
C GLU A 144 14.11 7.27 8.01
N ALA A 145 13.49 6.78 6.92
CA ALA A 145 12.25 7.37 6.41
C ALA A 145 11.11 7.27 7.42
N LEU A 146 11.00 6.14 8.14
CA LEU A 146 10.00 6.00 9.20
C LEU A 146 10.15 7.06 10.29
N GLU A 147 11.38 7.30 10.78
CA GLU A 147 11.59 8.25 11.87
C GLU A 147 11.16 9.68 11.47
N LEU A 148 11.50 10.08 10.25
CA LEU A 148 11.12 11.40 9.72
C LEU A 148 9.60 11.48 9.52
N MET A 149 9.00 10.49 8.85
CA MET A 149 7.57 10.48 8.54
C MET A 149 6.69 10.34 9.79
N ALA A 150 7.18 9.71 10.86
CA ALA A 150 6.46 9.62 12.14
C ALA A 150 6.22 10.99 12.80
N LYS A 151 7.03 12.00 12.46
CA LYS A 151 6.97 13.38 12.98
C LYS A 151 6.36 14.37 11.97
N ASP A 152 5.81 13.87 10.87
CA ASP A 152 5.33 14.70 9.77
C ASP A 152 4.11 15.56 10.16
N PRO A 153 3.99 16.81 9.69
CA PRO A 153 2.80 17.63 9.94
C PRO A 153 1.52 17.01 9.35
N ASN A 154 1.61 16.23 8.27
CA ASN A 154 0.44 15.59 7.67
C ASN A 154 0.08 14.28 8.39
N PRO A 155 -1.12 14.15 8.98
CA PRO A 155 -1.54 12.93 9.67
C PRO A 155 -1.59 11.69 8.76
N SER A 156 -1.83 11.84 7.45
CA SER A 156 -1.82 10.71 6.51
C SER A 156 -0.43 10.09 6.38
N VAL A 157 0.60 10.93 6.38
CA VAL A 157 2.02 10.52 6.36
C VAL A 157 2.41 9.84 7.67
N ARG A 158 2.04 10.42 8.82
CA ARG A 158 2.27 9.80 10.14
C ARG A 158 1.57 8.45 10.24
N LYS A 159 0.32 8.35 9.78
CA LYS A 159 -0.42 7.09 9.75
C LYS A 159 0.29 6.03 8.91
N ALA A 160 0.82 6.40 7.74
CA ALA A 160 1.60 5.48 6.91
C ALA A 160 2.88 5.03 7.61
N ALA A 161 3.61 5.93 8.28
CA ALA A 161 4.78 5.56 9.09
C ALA A 161 4.40 4.55 10.18
N ALA A 162 3.36 4.84 10.96
CA ALA A 162 2.86 3.92 11.98
C ALA A 162 2.44 2.56 11.39
N PHE A 163 1.73 2.57 10.26
CA PHE A 163 1.22 1.37 9.61
C PHE A 163 2.34 0.48 9.07
N GLU A 164 3.32 1.06 8.35
CA GLU A 164 4.40 0.31 7.70
C GLU A 164 5.45 -0.17 8.71
N SER A 165 5.59 0.50 9.86
CA SER A 165 6.46 0.10 10.96
C SER A 165 6.26 -1.35 11.39
N ARG A 166 5.04 -1.91 11.29
CA ARG A 166 4.73 -3.31 11.65
C ARG A 166 5.55 -4.34 10.85
N TYR A 167 6.00 -3.97 9.65
CA TYR A 167 6.75 -4.85 8.76
C TYR A 167 8.26 -4.69 8.95
N ILE A 168 8.71 -3.63 9.62
CA ILE A 168 10.12 -3.42 9.97
C ILE A 168 10.39 -4.09 11.31
N ARG A 169 10.90 -5.32 11.25
CA ARG A 169 11.23 -6.13 12.42
C ARG A 169 12.57 -5.70 13.05
N GLN A 170 12.72 -4.42 13.32
CA GLN A 170 13.87 -3.84 14.02
C GLN A 170 13.42 -3.26 15.36
N LYS A 171 14.14 -3.63 16.41
CA LYS A 171 13.89 -3.19 17.79
C LYS A 171 13.86 -1.66 17.93
N ALA A 172 14.64 -0.94 17.11
CA ALA A 172 14.69 0.52 17.06
C ALA A 172 13.37 1.19 16.63
N VAL A 173 12.42 0.44 16.04
CA VAL A 173 11.11 0.98 15.62
C VAL A 173 10.18 1.20 16.81
N ILE A 174 10.37 0.45 17.91
CA ILE A 174 9.51 0.55 19.11
C ILE A 174 9.51 1.97 19.70
N PRO A 175 10.67 2.57 20.04
CA PRO A 175 10.69 3.94 20.58
C PRO A 175 10.19 5.00 19.59
N ILE A 176 10.14 4.72 18.28
CA ILE A 176 9.53 5.62 17.29
C ILE A 176 7.99 5.58 17.40
N LEU A 177 7.42 4.39 17.63
CA LEU A 177 5.97 4.18 17.70
C LEU A 177 5.34 4.63 19.03
N ILE A 178 6.04 4.48 20.16
CA ILE A 178 5.53 4.85 21.50
C ILE A 178 4.91 6.27 21.54
N PRO A 179 5.60 7.34 21.11
CA PRO A 179 5.02 8.69 21.16
C PRO A 179 3.79 8.83 20.26
N MET A 180 3.71 8.08 19.16
CA MET A 180 2.59 8.13 18.22
C MET A 180 1.29 7.55 18.81
N VAL A 181 1.34 6.76 19.89
CA VAL A 181 0.13 6.29 20.59
C VAL A 181 -0.69 7.46 21.14
N SER A 182 -0.02 8.58 21.45
CA SER A 182 -0.64 9.81 21.94
C SER A 182 -0.91 10.85 20.83
N ASP A 183 -0.85 10.44 19.56
CA ASP A 183 -1.05 11.34 18.42
C ASP A 183 -2.41 12.05 18.50
N GLU A 184 -2.44 13.30 18.04
CA GLU A 184 -3.67 14.10 17.95
C GLU A 184 -4.71 13.44 17.05
N GLU A 185 -4.27 12.81 15.96
CA GLU A 185 -5.12 12.13 15.01
C GLU A 185 -5.35 10.70 15.46
N ARG A 186 -6.62 10.36 15.71
CA ARG A 186 -7.00 9.06 16.28
C ARG A 186 -6.52 7.89 15.41
N PHE A 187 -6.60 8.00 14.09
CA PHE A 187 -6.17 6.91 13.21
C PHE A 187 -4.65 6.69 13.21
N VAL A 188 -3.86 7.72 13.51
CA VAL A 188 -2.41 7.58 13.70
C VAL A 188 -2.14 6.81 14.99
N ALA A 189 -2.78 7.23 16.09
CA ALA A 189 -2.66 6.59 17.39
C ALA A 189 -3.03 5.10 17.37
N LEU A 190 -4.18 4.76 16.78
CA LEU A 190 -4.62 3.37 16.65
C LEU A 190 -3.67 2.54 15.77
N SER A 191 -3.15 3.12 14.69
CA SER A 191 -2.17 2.44 13.82
C SER A 191 -0.88 2.16 14.59
N ALA A 192 -0.40 3.11 15.39
CA ALA A 192 0.80 2.97 16.19
C ALA A 192 0.63 1.89 17.27
N LEU A 193 -0.48 1.91 18.00
CA LEU A 193 -0.83 0.90 18.99
C LEU A 193 -0.91 -0.50 18.37
N GLN A 194 -1.59 -0.63 17.22
CA GLN A 194 -1.69 -1.91 16.52
C GLN A 194 -0.30 -2.42 16.10
N SER A 195 0.54 -1.53 15.56
CA SER A 195 1.91 -1.89 15.16
C SER A 195 2.78 -2.30 16.36
N LEU A 196 2.68 -1.59 17.49
CA LEU A 196 3.33 -1.97 18.74
C LEU A 196 2.89 -3.36 19.19
N TRP A 197 1.59 -3.65 19.23
CA TRP A 197 1.09 -4.97 19.58
C TRP A 197 1.59 -6.07 18.63
N ILE A 198 1.62 -5.81 17.31
CA ILE A 198 2.13 -6.77 16.31
C ILE A 198 3.61 -7.10 16.56
N LEU A 199 4.43 -6.07 16.85
CA LEU A 199 5.87 -6.20 17.04
C LEU A 199 6.25 -6.75 18.41
N THR A 200 5.49 -6.42 19.45
CA THR A 200 5.87 -6.71 20.84
C THR A 200 5.12 -7.87 21.45
N ARG A 201 3.87 -8.11 21.01
CA ARG A 201 2.90 -8.98 21.69
C ARG A 201 2.66 -8.59 23.15
N HIS A 202 3.03 -7.37 23.53
CA HIS A 202 2.76 -6.82 24.84
C HIS A 202 1.30 -6.33 24.88
N GLU A 203 0.63 -6.65 25.99
CA GLU A 203 -0.71 -6.20 26.30
C GLU A 203 -0.61 -5.24 27.50
N THR A 204 -1.19 -4.06 27.33
CA THR A 204 -1.37 -3.05 28.37
C THR A 204 -2.68 -3.31 29.12
N GLU A 205 -3.02 -2.47 30.10
CA GLU A 205 -4.36 -2.48 30.66
C GLU A 205 -5.43 -2.24 29.58
N PHE A 206 -6.64 -2.74 29.84
CA PHE A 206 -7.76 -2.54 28.91
C PHE A 206 -8.21 -1.08 28.95
N HIS A 207 -8.06 -0.42 27.81
CA HIS A 207 -8.49 0.96 27.61
C HIS A 207 -9.49 1.05 26.45
N ASP A 208 -10.47 1.95 26.57
CA ASP A 208 -11.39 2.25 25.46
C ASP A 208 -10.71 3.20 24.46
N TRP A 209 -9.90 2.63 23.57
CA TRP A 209 -9.22 3.36 22.50
C TRP A 209 -10.20 3.94 21.46
N ASP A 210 -11.41 3.39 21.37
CA ASP A 210 -12.38 3.80 20.36
C ASP A 210 -13.06 5.14 20.70
N THR A 211 -13.26 5.41 21.98
CA THR A 211 -13.84 6.69 22.44
C THR A 211 -12.82 7.63 23.10
N SER A 212 -11.54 7.23 23.15
CA SER A 212 -10.46 7.98 23.80
C SER A 212 -10.22 9.41 23.30
N THR A 213 -9.96 10.31 24.23
CA THR A 213 -9.39 11.64 23.95
C THR A 213 -7.87 11.57 23.81
N LYS A 214 -7.26 12.67 23.34
CA LYS A 214 -5.79 12.78 23.29
C LYS A 214 -5.17 12.67 24.69
N GLN A 215 -5.79 13.27 25.70
CA GLN A 215 -5.32 13.23 27.09
C GLN A 215 -5.32 11.80 27.64
N ASP A 216 -6.39 11.05 27.36
CA ASP A 216 -6.50 9.64 27.79
C ASP A 216 -5.37 8.81 27.17
N ARG A 217 -5.18 8.92 25.85
CA ARG A 217 -4.10 8.20 25.14
C ARG A 217 -2.71 8.61 25.61
N ALA A 218 -2.51 9.88 25.97
CA ALA A 218 -1.26 10.35 26.54
C ALA A 218 -0.99 9.72 27.92
N ALA A 219 -2.02 9.60 28.77
CA ALA A 219 -1.90 8.91 30.05
C ALA A 219 -1.54 7.43 29.86
N TRP A 220 -2.25 6.72 28.97
CA TRP A 220 -2.00 5.29 28.70
C TRP A 220 -0.68 5.02 27.97
N SER A 221 -0.14 6.01 27.25
CA SER A 221 1.19 5.87 26.60
C SER A 221 2.32 5.69 27.62
N SER A 222 2.13 6.10 28.88
CA SER A 222 3.12 5.90 29.94
C SER A 222 3.40 4.41 30.21
N GLU A 223 2.40 3.54 30.11
CA GLU A 223 2.56 2.08 30.27
C GLU A 223 3.54 1.53 29.23
N TRP A 224 3.47 2.01 27.99
CA TRP A 224 4.40 1.63 26.93
C TRP A 224 5.82 2.15 27.17
N VAL A 225 5.95 3.37 27.70
CA VAL A 225 7.25 3.97 28.06
C VAL A 225 7.90 3.15 29.18
N GLU A 226 7.17 2.90 30.27
CA GLU A 226 7.64 2.13 31.42
C GLU A 226 8.03 0.70 31.02
N TRP A 227 7.15 0.02 30.26
CA TRP A 227 7.45 -1.30 29.73
C TRP A 227 8.73 -1.28 28.88
N TRP A 228 8.87 -0.31 27.98
CA TRP A 228 10.04 -0.21 27.13
C TRP A 228 11.32 0.05 27.93
N ASP A 229 11.30 0.95 28.91
CA ASP A 229 12.47 1.24 29.73
C ASP A 229 12.95 0.04 30.55
N ILE A 230 12.02 -0.79 31.02
CA ILE A 230 12.33 -2.04 31.74
C ILE A 230 12.89 -3.10 30.79
N ASN A 231 12.35 -3.22 29.58
CA ASN A 231 12.61 -4.36 28.69
C ASN A 231 13.59 -4.06 27.54
N LYS A 232 13.99 -2.80 27.31
CA LYS A 232 14.79 -2.41 26.12
C LYS A 232 16.16 -3.08 26.01
N GLU A 233 16.71 -3.65 27.06
CA GLU A 233 17.98 -4.40 26.95
C GLU A 233 17.73 -5.86 26.54
N THR A 234 16.72 -6.51 27.12
CA THR A 234 16.44 -7.94 26.97
C THR A 234 15.42 -8.28 25.88
N PHE A 235 14.61 -7.31 25.47
CA PHE A 235 13.51 -7.53 24.53
C PHE A 235 14.01 -7.90 23.14
N GLU A 236 13.43 -8.96 22.58
CA GLU A 236 13.59 -9.39 21.19
C GLU A 236 12.22 -9.50 20.51
N ILE A 237 12.14 -9.12 19.24
CA ILE A 237 10.89 -9.13 18.49
C ILE A 237 10.45 -10.60 18.25
N PRO A 238 9.27 -11.03 18.73
CA PRO A 238 8.82 -12.41 18.57
C PRO A 238 8.65 -12.81 17.10
N GLU A 239 9.13 -13.99 16.72
CA GLU A 239 8.98 -14.55 15.37
C GLU A 239 7.51 -14.59 14.91
N PRO A 240 7.23 -14.33 13.62
CA PRO A 240 5.87 -14.31 13.13
C PRO A 240 5.26 -15.72 13.23
N ARG A 241 4.00 -15.79 13.67
CA ARG A 241 3.25 -17.05 13.74
C ARG A 241 3.17 -17.64 12.33
N ARG A 242 3.84 -18.78 12.09
CA ARG A 242 3.67 -19.54 10.85
C ARG A 242 2.23 -20.10 10.84
N PRO A 243 1.44 -19.90 9.77
CA PRO A 243 0.17 -20.57 9.66
C PRO A 243 0.41 -22.08 9.72
N LYS A 244 -0.39 -22.81 10.51
CA LYS A 244 -0.37 -24.28 10.51
C LYS A 244 -0.64 -24.70 9.07
N ARG A 245 0.33 -25.35 8.41
CA ARG A 245 0.05 -26.07 7.16
C ARG A 245 -0.99 -27.13 7.52
N SER A 246 -2.21 -26.98 7.00
CA SER A 246 -3.13 -28.10 6.91
C SER A 246 -2.43 -29.13 6.01
N LEU A 247 -2.06 -30.27 6.59
CA LEU A 247 -1.62 -31.46 5.87
C LEU A 247 -2.77 -32.02 5.04
#